data_AF-A0A6L5GEK4-F1
#
_entry.id   AF-A0A6L5GEK4-F1
#
_cell.length_a   1.000
_cell.length_b   1.000
_cell.length_c   1.000
_cell.angle_alpha   90.00
_cell.angle_beta   90.00
_cell.angle_gamma   90.00
#
_symmetry.space_group_name_H-M   'P 1'
#
loop_
_entity.id
_entity.type
_entity.pdbx_description
1 polymer ?
#
loop_
_entity_poly.entity_id
_entity_poly.type
_entity_poly.pdbx_seq_one_letter_code
_entity_poly.pdbx_strand_id
1 'polypeptide(L)'
;MNGSETSLPSGYPDPETVGWLRAEDIAFLDFHIRMTITPGDRIVQLWELEEGRPVRWIGNVFRIDSEPPWLRLTHQYERRFNRSQRESLARLGAKFWKS
;
A
#
# COMPACT_ATOMS: atom_id res chain seq x y z
N MET A 1 -0.13 -7.50 -32.03
CA MET A 1 -0.99 -7.92 -30.91
C MET A 1 -0.82 -6.87 -29.82
N ASN A 2 -1.81 -5.98 -29.68
CA ASN A 2 -1.77 -4.89 -28.70
C ASN A 2 -2.00 -5.51 -27.31
N GLY A 3 -0.98 -5.47 -26.47
CA GLY A 3 -1.08 -5.88 -25.07
C GLY A 3 -2.11 -4.98 -24.39
N SER A 4 -3.07 -5.60 -23.72
CA SER A 4 -4.14 -4.95 -22.97
C SER A 4 -3.55 -3.89 -22.03
N GLU A 5 -3.87 -2.62 -22.27
CA GLU A 5 -3.75 -1.54 -21.29
C GLU A 5 -4.55 -1.95 -20.06
N THR A 6 -3.86 -2.57 -19.11
CA THR A 6 -4.50 -3.03 -17.87
C THR A 6 -4.71 -1.78 -17.04
N SER A 7 -5.95 -1.29 -16.98
CA SER A 7 -6.30 -0.09 -16.24
C SER A 7 -5.89 -0.25 -14.77
N LEU A 8 -5.30 0.80 -14.21
CA LEU A 8 -4.97 0.85 -12.78
C LEU A 8 -6.24 0.60 -11.93
N PRO A 9 -6.12 -0.10 -10.80
CA PRO A 9 -7.28 -0.37 -9.98
C PRO A 9 -7.85 0.95 -9.43
N SER A 10 -9.16 0.99 -9.25
CA SER A 10 -9.85 2.19 -8.76
C SER A 10 -9.23 2.70 -7.46
N GLY A 11 -8.90 3.99 -7.43
CA GLY A 11 -8.30 4.67 -6.28
C GLY A 11 -6.78 4.54 -6.17
N TYR A 12 -6.11 3.79 -7.07
CA TYR A 12 -4.66 3.81 -7.15
C TYR A 12 -4.19 5.20 -7.61
N PRO A 13 -3.20 5.81 -6.93
CA PRO A 13 -2.71 7.12 -7.32
C PRO A 13 -1.92 6.97 -8.62
N ASP A 14 -2.53 7.34 -9.73
CA ASP A 14 -1.90 7.35 -11.04
C ASP A 14 -0.81 8.44 -11.09
N PRO A 15 0.49 8.07 -11.24
CA PRO A 15 1.59 9.03 -11.30
C PRO A 15 1.40 10.12 -12.35
N GLU A 16 0.76 9.80 -13.48
CA GLU A 16 0.50 10.77 -14.56
C GLU A 16 -0.50 11.84 -14.13
N THR A 17 -1.46 11.48 -13.27
CA THR A 17 -2.50 12.38 -12.76
C THR A 17 -2.02 13.17 -11.54
N VAL A 18 -1.28 12.54 -10.63
CA VAL A 18 -0.88 13.18 -9.35
C VAL A 18 0.44 13.96 -9.45
N GLY A 19 1.19 13.82 -10.55
CA GLY A 19 2.44 14.52 -10.85
C GLY A 19 3.65 14.04 -10.03
N TRP A 20 3.45 13.65 -8.77
CA TRP A 20 4.48 13.03 -7.94
C TRP A 20 3.87 11.89 -7.13
N LEU A 21 4.54 10.76 -7.13
CA LEU A 21 4.18 9.60 -6.33
C LEU A 21 5.45 8.97 -5.78
N ARG A 22 5.56 8.87 -4.45
CA ARG A 22 6.56 7.97 -3.88
C ARG A 22 5.97 6.57 -3.81
N ALA A 23 6.68 5.60 -4.36
CA ALA A 23 6.32 4.19 -4.34
C ALA A 23 7.50 3.31 -3.91
N GLU A 24 7.23 2.27 -3.12
CA GLU A 24 8.19 1.23 -2.77
C GLU A 24 7.49 -0.13 -2.76
N ASP A 25 8.12 -1.13 -3.38
CA ASP A 25 7.60 -2.49 -3.45
C ASP A 25 8.31 -3.38 -2.42
N ILE A 26 7.54 -4.14 -1.66
CA ILE A 26 8.05 -5.08 -0.67
C ILE A 26 7.42 -6.46 -0.85
N ALA A 27 8.16 -7.50 -0.47
CA ALA A 27 7.60 -8.82 -0.22
C ALA A 27 7.20 -8.91 1.26
N PHE A 28 5.94 -9.28 1.52
CA PHE A 28 5.41 -9.44 2.87
C PHE A 28 4.60 -10.73 2.95
N LEU A 29 5.18 -11.75 3.59
CA LEU A 29 4.64 -13.12 3.56
C LEU A 29 4.52 -13.59 2.10
N ASP A 30 3.35 -14.06 1.68
CA ASP A 30 3.06 -14.51 0.31
C ASP A 30 2.54 -13.37 -0.59
N PHE A 31 2.62 -12.11 -0.15
CA PHE A 31 2.13 -10.94 -0.89
C PHE A 31 3.27 -10.08 -1.41
N HIS A 32 3.12 -9.59 -2.64
CA HIS A 32 3.86 -8.45 -3.15
C HIS A 32 3.04 -7.20 -2.90
N ILE A 33 3.58 -6.24 -2.16
CA ILE A 33 2.86 -5.04 -1.73
C ILE A 33 3.60 -3.81 -2.25
N ARG A 34 2.88 -2.93 -2.95
CA ARG A 34 3.34 -1.56 -3.22
C ARG A 34 2.78 -0.61 -2.16
N MET A 35 3.69 0.12 -1.52
CA MET A 35 3.38 1.23 -0.65
C MET A 35 3.41 2.52 -1.45
N THR A 36 2.40 3.38 -1.31
CA THR A 36 2.35 4.66 -2.02
C THR A 36 2.05 5.84 -1.08
N ILE A 37 2.67 6.99 -1.36
CA ILE A 37 2.38 8.30 -0.76
C ILE A 37 2.32 9.36 -1.86
N THR A 38 1.24 10.12 -1.89
CA THR A 38 1.04 11.32 -2.71
C THR A 38 1.46 12.57 -1.93
N PRO A 39 1.74 13.70 -2.62
CA PRO A 39 2.13 14.95 -1.95
C PRO A 39 1.01 15.45 -1.03
N GLY A 40 1.37 15.85 0.18
CA GLY A 40 0.42 16.38 1.17
C GLY A 40 -0.32 15.33 1.99
N ASP A 41 -0.30 14.07 1.57
CA ASP A 41 -0.96 12.99 2.31
C ASP A 41 -0.10 12.53 3.50
N ARG A 42 -0.80 12.25 4.62
CA ARG A 42 -0.23 11.63 5.83
C ARG A 42 -0.68 10.19 5.97
N ILE A 43 -0.90 9.54 4.84
CA ILE A 43 -1.40 8.18 4.72
C ILE A 43 -0.51 7.43 3.73
N VAL A 44 -0.06 6.24 4.13
CA VAL A 44 0.55 5.28 3.21
C VAL A 44 -0.53 4.33 2.74
N GLN A 45 -0.78 4.27 1.45
CA GLN A 45 -1.68 3.27 0.89
C GLN A 45 -0.90 2.00 0.56
N LEU A 46 -1.55 0.86 0.75
CA LEU A 46 -1.00 -0.47 0.51
C LEU A 46 -1.76 -1.13 -0.64
N TRP A 47 -1.03 -1.65 -1.63
CA TRP A 47 -1.59 -2.25 -2.83
C TRP A 47 -0.99 -3.62 -3.08
N GLU A 48 -1.83 -4.62 -3.28
CA GLU A 48 -1.40 -5.95 -3.73
C GLU A 48 -0.94 -5.85 -5.18
N LEU A 49 0.19 -6.49 -5.47
CA LEU A 49 0.76 -6.60 -6.80
C LEU A 49 0.59 -8.02 -7.34
N GLU A 50 0.23 -8.12 -8.61
CA GLU A 50 0.39 -9.32 -9.42
C GLU A 50 1.28 -8.94 -10.61
N GLU A 51 2.35 -9.72 -10.84
CA GLU A 51 3.33 -9.45 -11.91
C GLU A 51 3.87 -8.00 -11.91
N GLY A 52 4.07 -7.44 -10.71
CA GLY A 52 4.58 -6.07 -10.50
C GLY A 52 3.57 -4.95 -10.73
N ARG A 53 2.29 -5.29 -11.00
CA ARG A 53 1.20 -4.34 -11.27
C ARG A 53 0.22 -4.30 -10.11
N PRO A 54 -0.25 -3.11 -9.69
CA PRO A 54 -1.26 -3.02 -8.65
C PRO A 54 -2.57 -3.63 -9.13
N VAL A 55 -3.15 -4.53 -8.34
CA VAL A 55 -4.42 -5.21 -8.68
C VAL A 55 -5.49 -4.96 -7.64
N ARG A 56 -5.12 -4.74 -6.37
CA ARG A 56 -6.10 -4.60 -5.30
C ARG A 56 -5.60 -3.69 -4.18
N TRP A 57 -6.51 -2.88 -3.66
CA TRP A 57 -6.25 -2.10 -2.44
C TRP A 57 -6.26 -3.01 -1.20
N ILE A 58 -5.18 -3.00 -0.45
CA ILE A 58 -5.02 -3.76 0.81
C ILE A 58 -5.57 -2.95 1.98
N GLY A 59 -5.23 -1.66 2.03
CA GLY A 59 -5.54 -0.80 3.17
C GLY A 59 -4.61 0.40 3.27
N ASN A 60 -4.60 1.02 4.46
CA ASN A 60 -3.87 2.24 4.75
C ASN A 60 -3.13 2.15 6.08
N VAL A 61 -1.92 2.70 6.12
CA VAL A 61 -1.22 3.05 7.36
C VAL A 61 -1.37 4.56 7.59
N PHE A 62 -1.76 4.96 8.79
CA PHE A 62 -2.01 6.35 9.18
C PHE A 62 -1.59 6.59 10.64
N ARG A 63 -1.65 7.85 11.11
CA ARG A 63 -1.10 8.29 12.41
C ARG A 63 0.36 7.84 12.59
N ILE A 64 1.16 8.22 11.62
CA ILE A 64 2.54 7.76 11.42
C ILE A 64 3.51 8.34 12.47
N ASP A 65 3.02 9.35 13.17
CA ASP A 65 3.56 10.03 14.34
C ASP A 65 3.18 9.35 15.68
N SER A 66 2.29 8.35 15.68
CA SER A 66 1.88 7.60 16.88
C SER A 66 2.56 6.23 17.00
N GLU A 67 2.72 5.75 18.23
CA GLU A 67 3.24 4.40 18.53
C GLU A 67 2.18 3.61 19.33
N PRO A 68 1.66 2.47 18.80
CA PRO A 68 1.95 1.93 17.47
C PRO A 68 1.24 2.72 16.35
N PRO A 69 1.80 2.73 15.13
CA PRO A 69 1.12 3.27 13.95
C PRO A 69 -0.21 2.56 13.71
N TRP A 70 -1.19 3.26 13.15
CA TRP A 70 -2.51 2.70 12.90
C TRP A 70 -2.57 2.06 11.52
N LEU A 71 -3.15 0.87 11.45
CA LEU A 71 -3.38 0.13 10.20
C LEU A 71 -4.87 -0.15 10.05
N ARG A 72 -5.42 0.26 8.90
CA ARG A 72 -6.74 -0.15 8.45
C ARG A 72 -6.56 -1.06 7.24
N LEU A 73 -7.16 -2.23 7.28
CA LEU A 73 -7.16 -3.16 6.15
C LEU A 73 -8.58 -3.30 5.60
N THR A 74 -8.71 -3.75 4.35
CA THR A 74 -10.00 -4.24 3.87
C THR A 74 -10.34 -5.57 4.56
N HIS A 75 -11.63 -5.90 4.65
CA HIS A 75 -12.12 -7.07 5.38
C HIS A 75 -11.42 -8.37 4.97
N GLN A 76 -11.08 -8.51 3.67
CA GLN A 76 -10.34 -9.66 3.15
C GLN A 76 -8.96 -9.81 3.83
N TYR A 77 -8.20 -8.72 3.96
CA TYR A 77 -6.87 -8.74 4.55
C TYR A 77 -6.89 -8.74 6.08
N GLU A 78 -7.92 -8.16 6.70
CA GLU A 78 -8.15 -8.35 8.13
C GLU A 78 -8.27 -9.84 8.45
N ARG A 79 -9.02 -10.62 7.68
CA ARG A 79 -9.18 -12.06 7.93
C ARG A 79 -7.92 -12.87 7.63
N ARG A 80 -7.05 -12.40 6.74
CA ARG A 80 -5.82 -13.10 6.35
C ARG A 80 -4.65 -12.84 7.29
N PHE A 81 -4.52 -11.62 7.80
CA PHE A 81 -3.42 -11.28 8.69
C PHE A 81 -3.81 -11.42 10.16
N ASN A 82 -2.97 -12.11 10.93
CA ASN A 82 -3.06 -12.11 12.37
C ASN A 82 -2.55 -10.77 12.97
N ARG A 83 -2.75 -10.59 14.28
CA ARG A 83 -2.38 -9.35 14.97
C ARG A 83 -0.90 -8.97 14.77
N SER A 84 0.03 -9.91 14.95
CA SER A 84 1.47 -9.64 14.84
C SER A 84 1.84 -9.21 13.41
N GLN A 85 1.28 -9.87 12.39
CA GLN A 85 1.48 -9.51 10.99
C GLN A 85 0.95 -8.10 10.69
N ARG A 86 -0.22 -7.74 11.23
CA ARG A 86 -0.78 -6.39 11.11
C ARG A 86 0.13 -5.34 11.75
N GLU A 87 0.63 -5.61 12.95
CA GLU A 87 1.57 -4.71 13.64
C GLU A 87 2.89 -4.54 12.85
N SER A 88 3.45 -5.63 12.30
CA SER A 88 4.63 -5.57 11.43
C SER A 88 4.37 -4.73 10.17
N LEU A 89 3.23 -4.93 9.50
CA LEU A 89 2.88 -4.19 8.28
C LEU A 89 2.67 -2.69 8.58
N ALA A 90 2.05 -2.36 9.72
CA ALA A 90 1.90 -0.97 10.18
C ALA A 90 3.27 -0.29 10.38
N ARG A 91 4.23 -0.99 10.99
CA ARG A 91 5.60 -0.50 11.20
C ARG A 91 6.35 -0.31 9.89
N LEU A 92 6.18 -1.21 8.92
CA LEU A 92 6.77 -1.09 7.59
C LEU A 92 6.25 0.16 6.86
N GLY A 93 4.93 0.37 6.85
CA GLY A 93 4.35 1.59 6.26
C GLY A 93 4.85 2.85 6.96
N ALA A 94 4.97 2.84 8.30
CA ALA A 94 5.50 3.98 9.02
C ALA A 94 6.98 4.27 8.73
N LYS A 95 7.80 3.22 8.57
CA LYS A 95 9.20 3.35 8.14
C LYS A 95 9.29 3.94 6.73
N PHE A 96 8.50 3.40 5.79
CA PHE A 96 8.43 3.92 4.43
C PHE A 96 8.08 5.41 4.40
N TRP A 97 7.14 5.87 5.24
CA TRP A 97 6.80 7.29 5.33
C TRP A 97 7.98 8.17 5.81
N LYS A 98 8.75 7.69 6.80
CA LYS A 98 9.85 8.43 7.44
C LYS A 98 11.15 8.46 6.62
N SER A 99 11.32 7.52 5.69
CA SER A 99 12.47 7.49 4.77
C SER A 99 12.38 8.58 3.71
#